data_AF-A0A939KKK0-F1
#
_entry.id   AF-A0A939KKK0-F1
#
_cell.length_a   1.000
_cell.length_b   1.000
_cell.length_c   1.000
_cell.angle_alpha   90.00
_cell.angle_beta   90.00
_cell.angle_gamma   90.00
#
_symmetry.space_group_name_H-M   'P 1'
#
loop_
_entity.id
_entity.type
_entity.pdbx_description
1 polymer ?
#
loop_
_entity_poly.entity_id
_entity_poly.type
_entity_poly.pdbx_seq_one_letter_code
_entity_poly.pdbx_strand_id
1 'polypeptide(L)'
;MNKKAMTVMSVFLFFSIVLNVYLISEVRQMNKGITRNSNRLQYLEDNIDSAVEEAVKSGGFAESILEDVNWTVSELMDNDEKTAMLHIDFKLKSMDSTSKVYAAVEAGGEEAILVEAHLLNDTTYTVDREINVLEPVRIDLLVEKYGEKRLENLVDEEEIYRKYIADTAFNLLDFTSAYNEDTAQLRASYDAEVIFSTSKSIDLIQSDMVVEKNGIVLERIPMKTSDEKYPDQLVYESHVHDLKIEANELDTIQFSVIMKDKQGFTYRYEFGAFRYINGDPVVTTIALPELTLK
;
A
#
# COMPACT_ATOMS: atom_id res chain seq x y z
N MET A 1 22.45 29.99 -32.00
CA MET A 1 22.26 29.20 -30.76
C MET A 1 22.48 27.73 -31.06
N ASN A 2 23.39 27.07 -30.34
CA ASN A 2 23.90 25.76 -30.69
C ASN A 2 22.86 24.67 -30.33
N LYS A 3 22.36 23.89 -31.31
CA LYS A 3 21.29 22.88 -31.10
C LYS A 3 21.59 21.92 -29.94
N LYS A 4 22.85 21.56 -29.75
CA LYS A 4 23.32 20.73 -28.63
C LYS A 4 23.09 21.38 -27.26
N ALA A 5 23.22 22.70 -27.14
CA ALA A 5 22.97 23.41 -25.88
C ALA A 5 21.49 23.46 -25.51
N MET A 6 20.59 23.55 -26.52
CA MET A 6 19.15 23.45 -26.29
C MET A 6 18.75 22.03 -25.86
N THR A 7 19.28 20.99 -26.50
CA THR A 7 18.99 19.59 -26.10
C THR A 7 19.43 19.29 -24.67
N VAL A 8 20.62 19.76 -24.26
CA VAL A 8 21.11 19.58 -22.88
C VAL A 8 20.23 20.34 -21.86
N MET A 9 19.79 21.56 -22.18
CA MET A 9 18.85 22.30 -21.32
C MET A 9 17.48 21.62 -21.23
N SER A 10 16.96 21.07 -22.32
CA SER A 10 15.68 20.34 -22.34
C SER A 10 15.74 19.06 -21.51
N VAL A 11 16.86 18.32 -21.56
CA VAL A 11 17.08 17.14 -20.72
C VAL A 11 17.17 17.53 -19.24
N PHE A 12 17.86 18.63 -18.90
CA PHE A 12 17.91 19.13 -17.52
C PHE A 12 16.54 19.57 -16.99
N LEU A 13 15.74 20.23 -17.82
CA LEU A 13 14.37 20.63 -17.49
C LEU A 13 13.47 19.41 -17.28
N PHE A 14 13.60 18.39 -18.13
CA PHE A 14 12.86 17.14 -17.99
C PHE A 14 13.20 16.41 -16.68
N PHE A 15 14.49 16.27 -16.37
CA PHE A 15 14.92 15.73 -15.07
C PHE A 15 14.41 16.55 -13.90
N SER A 16 14.43 17.88 -14.00
CA SER A 16 13.91 18.76 -12.94
C SER A 16 12.39 18.63 -12.76
N ILE A 17 11.63 18.41 -13.83
CA ILE A 17 10.17 18.19 -13.75
C ILE A 17 9.88 16.81 -13.13
N VAL A 18 10.57 15.76 -13.55
CA VAL A 18 10.42 14.41 -12.97
C VAL A 18 10.78 14.41 -11.48
N LEU A 19 11.87 15.08 -11.11
CA LEU A 19 12.27 15.23 -9.71
C LEU A 19 11.23 16.03 -8.92
N ASN A 20 10.65 17.09 -9.50
CA ASN A 20 9.59 17.86 -8.85
C ASN A 20 8.29 17.06 -8.72
N VAL A 21 7.93 16.21 -9.68
CA VAL A 21 6.75 15.33 -9.58
C VAL A 21 6.94 14.29 -8.49
N TYR A 22 8.14 13.68 -8.41
CA TYR A 22 8.51 12.77 -7.33
C TYR A 22 8.50 13.45 -5.95
N LEU A 23 9.08 14.66 -5.87
CA LEU A 23 9.03 15.47 -4.65
C LEU A 23 7.61 15.89 -4.29
N ILE A 24 6.73 16.17 -5.25
CA ILE A 24 5.32 16.49 -5.01
C ILE A 24 4.53 15.25 -4.56
N SER A 25 4.86 14.04 -5.05
CA SER A 25 4.24 12.80 -4.55
C SER A 25 4.70 12.48 -3.13
N GLU A 26 5.99 12.60 -2.84
CA GLU A 26 6.51 12.49 -1.47
C GLU A 26 5.93 13.57 -0.56
N VAL A 27 5.85 14.83 -1.00
CA VAL A 27 5.24 15.93 -0.24
C VAL A 27 3.73 15.73 -0.06
N ARG A 28 3.02 15.11 -1.00
CA ARG A 28 1.60 14.76 -0.83
C ARG A 28 1.41 13.58 0.12
N GLN A 29 2.28 12.57 0.08
CA GLN A 29 2.28 11.48 1.07
C GLN A 29 2.64 12.02 2.46
N MET A 30 3.65 12.89 2.56
CA MET A 30 3.99 13.62 3.77
C MET A 30 2.85 14.52 4.23
N ASN A 31 2.17 15.25 3.34
CA ASN A 31 1.02 16.09 3.70
C ASN A 31 -0.17 15.24 4.16
N LYS A 32 -0.45 14.09 3.54
CA LYS A 32 -1.45 13.14 4.04
C LYS A 32 -1.07 12.61 5.41
N GLY A 33 0.20 12.26 5.63
CA GLY A 33 0.74 11.88 6.93
C GLY A 33 0.65 13.00 7.96
N ILE A 34 0.93 14.26 7.58
CA ILE A 34 0.85 15.45 8.43
C ILE A 34 -0.60 15.76 8.79
N THR A 35 -1.53 15.70 7.83
CA THR A 35 -2.96 15.93 8.09
C THR A 35 -3.57 14.82 8.94
N ARG A 36 -3.20 13.55 8.70
CA ARG A 36 -3.63 12.41 9.53
C ARG A 36 -3.06 12.50 10.94
N ASN A 37 -1.78 12.83 11.08
CA ASN A 37 -1.15 13.10 12.38
C ASN A 37 -1.78 14.32 13.08
N SER A 38 -2.11 15.40 12.36
CA SER A 38 -2.72 16.61 12.92
C SER A 38 -4.12 16.34 13.46
N ASN A 39 -4.97 15.63 12.71
CA ASN A 39 -6.31 15.24 13.16
C ASN A 39 -6.25 14.28 14.36
N ARG A 40 -5.24 13.41 14.39
CA ARG A 40 -4.98 12.51 15.52
C ARG A 40 -4.50 13.25 16.77
N LEU A 41 -3.66 14.27 16.61
CA LEU A 41 -3.25 15.12 17.72
C LEU A 41 -4.44 15.85 18.31
N GLN A 42 -5.34 16.34 17.45
CA GLN A 42 -6.59 16.94 17.87
C GLN A 42 -7.49 15.93 18.61
N TYR A 43 -7.62 14.69 18.11
CA TYR A 43 -8.35 13.64 18.82
C TYR A 43 -7.74 13.27 20.19
N LEU A 44 -6.40 13.18 20.27
CA LEU A 44 -5.68 12.92 21.52
C LEU A 44 -5.75 14.10 22.49
N GLU A 45 -5.82 15.33 21.98
CA GLU A 45 -6.00 16.59 22.72
C GLU A 45 -7.43 16.70 23.28
N ASP A 46 -8.43 16.32 22.48
CA ASP A 46 -9.85 16.36 22.85
C ASP A 46 -10.23 15.26 23.87
N ASN A 47 -9.50 14.15 23.90
CA ASN A 47 -9.77 13.03 24.82
C ASN A 47 -8.83 12.98 26.05
N ILE A 48 -7.68 13.67 26.04
CA ILE A 48 -6.76 13.77 27.18
C ILE A 48 -6.05 15.15 27.19
N ASP A 49 -6.49 16.01 28.12
CA ASP A 49 -5.97 17.35 28.49
C ASP A 49 -4.73 17.89 27.73
N SER A 50 -4.97 18.89 26.88
CA SER A 50 -4.24 20.14 26.50
C SER A 50 -2.71 20.34 26.64
N ALA A 51 -1.87 19.30 26.80
CA ALA A 51 -0.39 19.44 26.81
C ALA A 51 0.32 19.03 25.50
N VAL A 52 -0.43 18.76 24.42
CA VAL A 52 0.02 18.02 23.23
C VAL A 52 0.78 18.88 22.20
N GLU A 53 0.55 20.20 22.15
CA GLU A 53 1.01 21.05 21.05
C GLU A 53 2.52 21.35 21.04
N GLU A 54 3.22 21.22 22.18
CA GLU A 54 4.66 21.51 22.29
C GLU A 54 5.56 20.29 22.00
N ALA A 55 5.12 19.06 22.29
CA ALA A 55 5.94 17.85 22.12
C ALA A 55 6.09 17.41 20.65
N VAL A 56 5.16 17.81 19.78
CA VAL A 56 5.18 17.43 18.35
C VAL A 56 6.12 18.33 17.54
N LYS A 57 6.41 19.55 18.02
CA LYS A 57 7.28 20.52 17.33
C LYS A 57 8.77 20.16 17.46
N SER A 58 9.16 19.27 18.37
CA SER A 58 10.54 18.80 18.51
C SER A 58 10.82 17.60 17.61
N GLY A 59 10.97 17.85 16.31
CA GLY A 59 11.51 16.91 15.32
C GLY A 59 12.99 16.56 15.54
N GLY A 60 13.36 16.10 16.73
CA GLY A 60 14.67 15.54 17.04
C GLY A 60 14.61 14.01 17.01
N PHE A 61 15.65 13.37 16.45
CA PHE A 61 15.89 11.93 16.63
C PHE A 61 16.05 11.62 18.12
N ALA A 62 14.93 11.36 18.80
CA ALA A 62 14.93 10.88 20.17
C ALA A 62 15.21 9.38 20.14
N GLU A 63 16.26 8.93 20.85
CA GLU A 63 16.56 7.50 21.00
C GLU A 63 15.32 6.76 21.49
N SER A 64 14.91 5.70 20.79
CA SER A 64 13.68 4.92 21.08
C SER A 64 13.58 4.56 22.57
N ILE A 65 12.40 4.74 23.18
CA ILE A 65 12.12 4.29 24.55
C ILE A 65 11.81 2.80 24.65
N LEU A 66 11.71 2.13 23.51
CA LEU A 66 11.36 0.73 23.40
C LEU A 66 12.61 -0.15 23.34
N GLU A 67 12.51 -1.29 23.99
CA GLU A 67 13.38 -2.46 23.88
C GLU A 67 12.51 -3.68 23.56
N ASP A 68 13.06 -4.64 22.81
CA ASP A 68 12.48 -5.97 22.61
C ASP A 68 10.98 -5.98 22.22
N VAL A 69 10.59 -5.13 21.27
CA VAL A 69 9.23 -5.12 20.71
C VAL A 69 9.02 -6.39 19.90
N ASN A 70 8.04 -7.19 20.31
CA ASN A 70 7.61 -8.38 19.61
C ASN A 70 6.11 -8.33 19.43
N TRP A 71 5.62 -8.75 18.28
CA TRP A 71 4.19 -8.85 18.05
C TRP A 71 3.88 -10.09 17.25
N THR A 72 2.68 -10.60 17.45
CA THR A 72 2.14 -11.75 16.71
C THR A 72 0.69 -11.49 16.39
N VAL A 73 0.27 -11.90 15.20
CA VAL A 73 -1.15 -11.88 14.84
C VAL A 73 -1.65 -13.31 14.81
N SER A 74 -2.90 -13.57 15.16
CA SER A 74 -3.49 -14.91 15.11
C SER A 74 -3.83 -15.33 13.67
N GLU A 75 -4.34 -16.54 13.49
CA GLU A 75 -5.18 -16.83 12.32
C GLU A 75 -6.49 -16.01 12.40
N LEU A 76 -7.25 -15.94 11.31
CA LEU A 76 -8.54 -15.25 11.31
C LEU A 76 -9.47 -15.88 12.36
N MET A 77 -9.95 -15.05 13.27
CA MET A 77 -10.94 -15.43 14.27
C MET A 77 -12.35 -15.44 13.68
N ASP A 78 -12.64 -14.46 12.82
CA ASP A 78 -13.88 -14.36 12.06
C ASP A 78 -13.58 -14.26 10.56
N ASN A 79 -14.12 -15.20 9.79
CA ASN A 79 -13.94 -15.24 8.33
C ASN A 79 -14.87 -14.28 7.58
N ASP A 80 -15.98 -13.84 8.15
CA ASP A 80 -16.89 -12.90 7.52
C ASP A 80 -16.43 -11.46 7.80
N GLU A 81 -16.07 -11.16 9.04
CA GLU A 81 -15.57 -9.84 9.46
C GLU A 81 -14.07 -9.64 9.16
N LYS A 82 -13.34 -10.72 8.84
CA LYS A 82 -11.90 -10.72 8.56
C LYS A 82 -11.07 -10.20 9.73
N THR A 83 -11.46 -10.58 10.95
CA THR A 83 -10.79 -10.13 12.16
C THR A 83 -9.75 -11.13 12.67
N ALA A 84 -8.68 -10.62 13.26
CA ALA A 84 -7.64 -11.41 13.91
C ALA A 84 -7.19 -10.73 15.21
N MET A 85 -6.69 -11.52 16.16
CA MET A 85 -6.09 -10.99 17.38
C MET A 85 -4.63 -10.63 17.14
N LEU A 86 -4.29 -9.37 17.40
CA LEU A 86 -2.93 -8.86 17.44
C LEU A 86 -2.49 -8.77 18.90
N HIS A 87 -1.44 -9.51 19.22
CA HIS A 87 -0.78 -9.53 20.52
C HIS A 87 0.58 -8.84 20.40
N ILE A 88 0.82 -7.84 21.23
CA ILE A 88 2.06 -7.06 21.24
C ILE A 88 2.68 -7.11 22.62
N ASP A 89 3.93 -7.54 22.68
CA ASP A 89 4.77 -7.44 23.87
C ASP A 89 5.90 -6.44 23.61
N PHE A 90 6.11 -5.53 24.56
CA PHE A 90 7.23 -4.59 24.46
C PHE A 90 7.80 -4.26 25.83
N LYS A 91 9.07 -3.87 25.84
CA LYS A 91 9.77 -3.47 27.05
C LYS A 91 10.13 -2.00 26.99
N LEU A 92 9.98 -1.30 28.11
CA LEU A 92 10.47 0.08 28.24
C LEU A 92 11.92 0.06 28.75
N LYS A 93 12.81 0.81 28.07
CA LYS A 93 14.23 0.96 28.47
C LYS A 93 14.41 1.47 29.89
N SER A 94 13.51 2.34 30.31
CA SER A 94 13.47 2.92 31.65
C SER A 94 12.04 2.94 32.15
N MET A 95 11.78 2.27 33.26
CA MET A 95 10.49 2.37 33.94
C MET A 95 10.51 3.50 34.96
N ASP A 96 9.42 4.26 35.00
CA ASP A 96 9.09 5.11 36.13
C ASP A 96 7.75 4.63 36.66
N SER A 97 7.73 4.23 37.93
CA SER A 97 6.55 3.70 38.65
C SER A 97 5.33 4.64 38.63
N THR A 98 5.48 5.88 38.17
CA THR A 98 4.41 6.88 38.06
C THR A 98 3.85 7.07 36.65
N SER A 99 4.47 6.47 35.62
CA SER A 99 4.05 6.64 34.22
C SER A 99 2.91 5.71 33.86
N LYS A 100 1.85 6.26 33.25
CA LYS A 100 0.79 5.46 32.64
C LYS A 100 1.15 5.21 31.18
N VAL A 101 0.90 3.98 30.74
CA VAL A 101 1.28 3.50 29.41
C VAL A 101 0.02 3.09 28.68
N TYR A 102 -0.21 3.73 27.54
CA TYR A 102 -1.36 3.50 26.69
C TYR A 102 -0.88 3.13 25.29
N ALA A 103 -1.66 2.37 24.55
CA ALA A 103 -1.53 2.20 23.12
C ALA A 103 -2.70 2.92 22.44
N ALA A 104 -2.38 3.81 21.50
CA ALA A 104 -3.34 4.38 20.56
C ALA A 104 -3.42 3.46 19.35
N VAL A 105 -4.59 2.85 19.17
CA VAL A 105 -4.85 1.84 18.14
C VAL A 105 -5.73 2.47 17.08
N GLU A 106 -5.20 2.64 15.88
CA GLU A 106 -5.94 3.07 14.70
C GLU A 106 -6.10 1.86 13.78
N ALA A 107 -7.34 1.41 13.60
CA ALA A 107 -7.70 0.37 12.66
C ALA A 107 -8.75 0.93 11.70
N GLY A 108 -8.43 0.96 10.41
CA GLY A 108 -9.34 1.45 9.37
C GLY A 108 -9.55 2.96 9.36
N GLY A 109 -10.78 3.35 9.03
CA GLY A 109 -11.22 4.75 8.97
C GLY A 109 -11.80 5.27 10.29
N GLU A 110 -11.72 4.49 11.36
CA GLU A 110 -12.23 4.86 12.67
C GLU A 110 -11.26 5.76 13.46
N GLU A 111 -11.80 6.46 14.46
CA GLU A 111 -10.98 7.25 15.37
C GLU A 111 -10.08 6.35 16.22
N ALA A 112 -8.86 6.80 16.51
CA ALA A 112 -7.88 6.01 17.24
C ALA A 112 -8.38 5.71 18.67
N ILE A 113 -8.40 4.45 19.08
CA ILE A 113 -8.86 4.05 20.41
C ILE A 113 -7.66 3.97 21.36
N LEU A 114 -7.78 4.59 22.53
CA LEU A 114 -6.78 4.48 23.60
C LEU A 114 -7.02 3.25 24.46
N VAL A 115 -5.97 2.46 24.62
CA VAL A 115 -5.99 1.18 25.33
C VAL A 115 -4.91 1.21 26.39
N GLU A 116 -5.24 0.86 27.63
CA GLU A 116 -4.22 0.73 28.67
C GLU A 116 -3.36 -0.51 28.41
N ALA A 117 -2.04 -0.35 28.41
CA ALA A 117 -1.11 -1.46 28.27
C ALA A 117 -1.00 -2.22 29.60
N HIS A 118 -1.12 -3.54 29.55
CA HIS A 118 -1.09 -4.37 30.75
C HIS A 118 0.35 -4.67 31.18
N LEU A 119 0.66 -4.39 32.44
CA LEU A 119 1.98 -4.67 32.99
C LEU A 119 2.14 -6.17 33.31
N LEU A 120 3.08 -6.85 32.66
CA LEU A 120 3.40 -8.25 32.91
C LEU A 120 4.47 -8.43 34.00
N ASN A 121 5.49 -7.58 34.00
CA ASN A 121 6.56 -7.54 34.98
C ASN A 121 7.19 -6.13 35.02
N ASP A 122 8.22 -5.91 35.85
CA ASP A 122 8.86 -4.61 36.12
C ASP A 122 9.11 -3.69 34.92
N THR A 123 9.26 -4.17 33.69
CA THR A 123 9.45 -3.31 32.49
C THR A 123 8.68 -3.75 31.25
N THR A 124 8.00 -4.89 31.31
CA THR A 124 7.36 -5.51 30.15
C THR A 124 5.87 -5.28 30.18
N TYR A 125 5.35 -4.79 29.06
CA TYR A 125 3.95 -4.49 28.84
C TYR A 125 3.39 -5.32 27.70
N THR A 126 2.09 -5.55 27.74
CA THR A 126 1.38 -6.25 26.69
C THR A 126 0.10 -5.52 26.28
N VAL A 127 -0.25 -5.64 25.00
CA VAL A 127 -1.45 -5.07 24.40
C VAL A 127 -2.08 -6.13 23.48
N ASP A 128 -3.34 -6.45 23.77
CA ASP A 128 -4.17 -7.32 22.94
C ASP A 128 -5.24 -6.50 22.24
N ARG A 129 -5.37 -6.70 20.93
CA ARG A 129 -6.38 -6.03 20.11
C ARG A 129 -6.90 -6.91 18.99
N GLU A 130 -8.21 -6.89 18.82
CA GLU A 130 -8.83 -7.39 17.59
C GLU A 130 -8.65 -6.35 16.49
N ILE A 131 -8.19 -6.79 15.32
CA ILE A 131 -7.96 -5.95 14.13
C ILE A 131 -8.65 -6.56 12.92
N ASN A 132 -9.15 -5.71 12.02
CA ASN A 132 -9.58 -6.14 10.69
C ASN A 132 -8.37 -6.18 9.75
N VAL A 133 -8.08 -7.35 9.16
CA VAL A 133 -6.89 -7.51 8.31
C VAL A 133 -7.03 -6.86 6.93
N LEU A 134 -8.23 -6.43 6.54
CA LEU A 134 -8.46 -5.69 5.31
C LEU A 134 -8.28 -4.18 5.48
N GLU A 135 -8.10 -3.71 6.71
CA GLU A 135 -8.04 -2.29 7.01
C GLU A 135 -6.64 -1.88 7.50
N PRO A 136 -6.19 -0.65 7.20
CA PRO A 136 -4.95 -0.07 7.74
C PRO A 136 -4.85 -0.22 9.25
N VAL A 137 -3.77 -0.80 9.76
CA VAL A 137 -3.54 -0.93 11.22
C VAL A 137 -2.29 -0.18 11.63
N ARG A 138 -2.44 0.69 12.63
CA ARG A 138 -1.33 1.37 13.29
C ARG A 138 -1.53 1.37 14.80
N ILE A 139 -0.50 0.98 15.54
CA ILE A 139 -0.54 0.97 17.00
C ILE A 139 0.64 1.78 17.53
N ASP A 140 0.38 2.99 18.00
CA ASP A 140 1.39 3.84 18.61
C ASP A 140 1.35 3.71 20.14
N LEU A 141 2.51 3.47 20.75
CA LEU A 141 2.69 3.59 22.18
C LEU A 141 2.62 5.07 22.60
N LEU A 142 1.80 5.36 23.59
CA LEU A 142 1.73 6.62 24.30
C LEU A 142 2.20 6.42 25.75
N VAL A 143 3.37 6.98 26.09
CA VAL A 143 3.84 7.05 27.48
C VAL A 143 3.60 8.45 28.01
N GLU A 144 2.84 8.56 29.10
CA GLU A 144 2.63 9.81 29.82
C GLU A 144 3.58 9.89 31.01
N LYS A 145 4.51 10.85 30.96
CA LYS A 145 5.44 11.11 32.06
C LYS A 145 5.64 12.60 32.26
N TYR A 146 5.28 13.12 33.43
CA TYR A 146 5.46 14.52 33.81
C TYR A 146 4.91 15.56 32.79
N GLY A 147 3.82 15.22 32.09
CA GLY A 147 3.23 16.06 31.05
C GLY A 147 3.87 15.92 29.66
N GLU A 148 4.96 15.16 29.54
CA GLU A 148 5.56 14.79 28.26
C GLU A 148 4.91 13.51 27.73
N LYS A 149 4.51 13.55 26.45
CA LYS A 149 3.91 12.44 25.72
C LYS A 149 4.86 12.02 24.59
N ARG A 150 5.15 10.72 24.51
CA ARG A 150 6.00 10.15 23.45
C ARG A 150 5.23 9.13 22.65
N LEU A 151 5.35 9.20 21.31
CA LEU A 151 4.69 8.31 20.35
C LEU A 151 5.71 7.44 19.61
N GLU A 152 5.56 6.12 19.67
CA GLU A 152 6.36 5.16 18.90
C GLU A 152 5.46 4.06 18.32
N ASN A 153 5.57 3.78 17.03
CA ASN A 153 4.79 2.70 16.39
C ASN A 153 5.33 1.34 16.87
N LEU A 154 4.43 0.48 17.37
CA LEU A 154 4.72 -0.84 17.90
C LEU A 154 4.67 -1.94 16.85
N VAL A 155 4.09 -1.67 15.68
CA VAL A 155 3.87 -2.69 14.64
C VAL A 155 4.32 -2.23 13.27
N ASP A 156 4.75 -3.19 12.47
CA ASP A 156 4.96 -3.01 11.04
C ASP A 156 3.71 -3.49 10.30
N GLU A 157 2.93 -2.53 9.79
CA GLU A 157 1.70 -2.76 9.05
C GLU A 157 1.92 -3.68 7.84
N GLU A 158 3.03 -3.50 7.10
CA GLU A 158 3.33 -4.33 5.94
C GLU A 158 3.60 -5.78 6.34
N GLU A 159 4.31 -5.98 7.43
CA GLU A 159 4.64 -7.31 7.93
C GLU A 159 3.39 -8.04 8.46
N ILE A 160 2.44 -7.32 9.06
CA ILE A 160 1.11 -7.87 9.42
C ILE A 160 0.40 -8.37 8.17
N TYR A 161 0.32 -7.58 7.10
CA TYR A 161 -0.39 -7.99 5.88
C TYR A 161 0.27 -9.15 5.16
N ARG A 162 1.60 -9.21 5.16
CA ARG A 162 2.36 -10.34 4.59
C ARG A 162 1.96 -11.68 5.18
N LYS A 163 1.36 -11.73 6.38
CA LYS A 163 0.81 -12.97 6.94
C LYS A 163 -0.42 -13.48 6.17
N TYR A 164 -1.27 -12.59 5.68
CA TYR A 164 -2.58 -12.93 5.12
C TYR A 164 -2.60 -12.94 3.59
N ILE A 165 -1.88 -12.00 2.95
CA ILE A 165 -1.87 -11.88 1.49
C ILE A 165 -1.16 -13.06 0.82
N ALA A 166 -1.55 -13.36 -0.41
CA ALA A 166 -0.87 -14.32 -1.27
C ALA A 166 0.56 -13.92 -1.60
N ASP A 167 1.47 -14.90 -1.54
CA ASP A 167 2.79 -14.74 -2.15
C ASP A 167 2.63 -14.91 -3.67
N THR A 168 2.81 -13.83 -4.40
CA THR A 168 2.51 -13.74 -5.84
C THR A 168 3.69 -13.20 -6.62
N ALA A 169 3.81 -13.64 -7.87
CA ALA A 169 4.71 -13.06 -8.86
C ALA A 169 3.94 -12.81 -10.16
N PHE A 170 4.13 -11.64 -10.76
CA PHE A 170 3.52 -11.28 -12.04
C PHE A 170 4.58 -11.26 -13.13
N ASN A 171 4.33 -11.91 -14.26
CA ASN A 171 5.20 -11.83 -15.43
C ASN A 171 4.40 -11.33 -16.63
N LEU A 172 4.89 -10.25 -17.25
CA LEU A 172 4.44 -9.82 -18.58
C LEU A 172 5.29 -10.56 -19.61
N LEU A 173 4.67 -11.50 -20.33
CA LEU A 173 5.35 -12.39 -21.28
C LEU A 173 5.56 -11.70 -22.62
N ASP A 174 4.53 -11.00 -23.10
CA ASP A 174 4.59 -10.16 -24.29
C ASP A 174 3.69 -8.93 -24.12
N PHE A 175 4.08 -7.82 -24.74
CA PHE A 175 3.23 -6.67 -24.92
C PHE A 175 3.63 -5.89 -26.17
N THR A 176 2.71 -5.86 -27.12
CA THR A 176 2.85 -5.10 -28.35
C THR A 176 1.69 -4.12 -28.49
N SER A 177 2.01 -2.91 -28.93
CA SER A 177 1.01 -1.88 -29.12
C SER A 177 1.32 -1.01 -30.33
N ALA A 178 0.29 -0.60 -31.06
CA ALA A 178 0.39 0.34 -32.15
C ALA A 178 -0.81 1.30 -32.11
N TYR A 179 -0.55 2.60 -32.13
CA TYR A 179 -1.58 3.62 -32.25
C TYR A 179 -1.70 4.06 -33.71
N ASN A 180 -2.94 4.17 -34.19
CA ASN A 180 -3.26 4.69 -35.51
C ASN A 180 -3.95 6.06 -35.35
N GLU A 181 -3.23 7.13 -35.67
CA GLU A 181 -3.71 8.52 -35.56
C GLU A 181 -4.92 8.80 -36.47
N ASP A 182 -4.95 8.24 -37.70
CA ASP A 182 -6.03 8.47 -38.66
C ASP A 182 -7.39 7.92 -38.18
N THR A 183 -7.36 6.88 -37.35
CA THR A 183 -8.56 6.18 -36.83
C THR A 183 -8.76 6.35 -35.33
N ALA A 184 -7.90 7.13 -34.68
CA ALA A 184 -7.83 7.30 -33.24
C ALA A 184 -7.89 5.97 -32.45
N GLN A 185 -7.19 4.94 -32.93
CA GLN A 185 -7.32 3.58 -32.40
C GLN A 185 -5.98 3.04 -31.88
N LEU A 186 -5.98 2.64 -30.61
CA LEU A 186 -4.92 1.83 -30.01
C LEU A 186 -5.19 0.36 -30.28
N ARG A 187 -4.22 -0.32 -30.87
CA ARG A 187 -4.18 -1.78 -30.97
C ARG A 187 -3.18 -2.32 -29.96
N ALA A 188 -3.59 -3.29 -29.14
CA ALA A 188 -2.74 -3.92 -28.15
C ALA A 188 -2.87 -5.44 -28.22
N SER A 189 -1.75 -6.14 -28.07
CA SER A 189 -1.71 -7.57 -27.79
C SER A 189 -0.81 -7.79 -26.58
N TYR A 190 -1.22 -8.65 -25.66
CA TYR A 190 -0.47 -8.95 -24.45
C TYR A 190 -0.73 -10.35 -23.96
N ASP A 191 0.33 -10.89 -23.36
CA ASP A 191 0.35 -12.16 -22.68
C ASP A 191 0.91 -11.92 -21.28
N ALA A 192 0.23 -12.41 -20.25
CA ALA A 192 0.71 -12.28 -18.89
C ALA A 192 0.29 -13.47 -18.05
N GLU A 193 1.11 -13.74 -17.05
CA GLU A 193 0.89 -14.77 -16.04
C GLU A 193 1.03 -14.19 -14.63
N VAL A 194 0.30 -14.79 -13.70
CA VAL A 194 0.48 -14.59 -12.26
C VAL A 194 0.68 -15.94 -11.61
N ILE A 195 1.76 -16.06 -10.86
CA ILE A 195 2.15 -17.25 -10.12
C ILE A 195 1.79 -17.02 -8.66
N PHE A 196 1.02 -17.93 -8.08
CA PHE A 196 0.70 -17.99 -6.66
C PHE A 196 1.46 -19.13 -6.00
N SER A 197 2.12 -18.86 -4.87
CA SER A 197 2.62 -19.93 -3.99
C SER A 197 1.45 -20.65 -3.33
N THR A 198 1.48 -21.98 -3.27
CA THR A 198 0.49 -22.76 -2.50
C THR A 198 0.87 -22.90 -1.03
N SER A 199 1.93 -22.24 -0.56
CA SER A 199 2.29 -22.15 0.86
C SER A 199 1.14 -21.59 1.71
N LYS A 200 0.29 -20.76 1.11
CA LYS A 200 -0.95 -20.23 1.69
C LYS A 200 -2.13 -20.79 0.92
N SER A 201 -3.11 -21.34 1.63
CA SER A 201 -4.35 -21.85 1.02
C SER A 201 -5.24 -20.69 0.58
N ILE A 202 -5.08 -20.26 -0.67
CA ILE A 202 -5.79 -19.09 -1.21
C ILE A 202 -6.69 -19.51 -2.35
N ASP A 203 -7.98 -19.29 -2.16
CA ASP A 203 -9.01 -19.52 -3.16
C ASP A 203 -9.34 -18.20 -3.86
N LEU A 204 -9.11 -18.12 -5.16
CA LEU A 204 -9.53 -16.97 -5.96
C LEU A 204 -11.03 -17.01 -6.27
N ILE A 205 -11.68 -15.84 -6.19
CA ILE A 205 -13.05 -15.60 -6.68
C ILE A 205 -13.07 -14.79 -7.98
N GLN A 206 -11.97 -14.14 -8.32
CA GLN A 206 -11.82 -13.36 -9.54
C GLN A 206 -10.37 -13.41 -10.03
N SER A 207 -10.20 -13.51 -11.33
CA SER A 207 -8.90 -13.56 -11.99
C SER A 207 -9.05 -13.03 -13.42
N ASP A 208 -8.82 -11.73 -13.62
CA ASP A 208 -9.07 -11.07 -14.90
C ASP A 208 -7.87 -10.23 -15.34
N MET A 209 -7.58 -10.24 -16.64
CA MET A 209 -6.95 -9.09 -17.29
C MET A 209 -8.00 -8.02 -17.55
N VAL A 210 -7.68 -6.78 -17.20
CA VAL A 210 -8.60 -5.65 -17.22
C VAL A 210 -8.01 -4.51 -18.03
N VAL A 211 -8.84 -3.96 -18.90
CA VAL A 211 -8.55 -2.72 -19.63
C VAL A 211 -9.47 -1.63 -19.12
N GLU A 212 -8.90 -0.55 -18.62
CA GLU A 212 -9.62 0.61 -18.12
C GLU A 212 -9.36 1.81 -19.03
N LYS A 213 -10.39 2.61 -19.28
CA LYS A 213 -10.29 3.91 -19.94
C LYS A 213 -10.83 4.97 -19.00
N ASN A 214 -9.98 5.94 -18.65
CA ASN A 214 -10.29 7.01 -17.70
C ASN A 214 -10.84 6.47 -16.35
N GLY A 215 -10.34 5.33 -15.90
CA GLY A 215 -10.77 4.64 -14.68
C GLY A 215 -12.05 3.82 -14.80
N ILE A 216 -12.66 3.73 -16.00
CA ILE A 216 -13.83 2.89 -16.26
C ILE A 216 -13.38 1.61 -16.96
N VAL A 217 -13.77 0.45 -16.41
CA VAL A 217 -13.49 -0.86 -17.01
C VAL A 217 -14.21 -0.99 -18.35
N LEU A 218 -13.44 -1.14 -19.43
CA LEU A 218 -13.95 -1.43 -20.77
C LEU A 218 -14.08 -2.93 -21.01
N GLU A 219 -13.07 -3.69 -20.57
CA GLU A 219 -12.98 -5.11 -20.86
C GLU A 219 -12.42 -5.88 -19.68
N ARG A 220 -12.95 -7.11 -19.51
CA ARG A 220 -12.51 -8.09 -18.53
C ARG A 220 -12.33 -9.41 -19.25
N ILE A 221 -11.10 -9.93 -19.20
CA ILE A 221 -10.71 -11.14 -19.90
C ILE A 221 -10.26 -12.13 -18.83
N PRO A 222 -11.03 -13.20 -18.59
CA PRO A 222 -10.68 -14.16 -17.55
C PRO A 222 -9.31 -14.78 -17.80
N MET A 223 -8.53 -14.93 -16.74
CA MET A 223 -7.33 -15.76 -16.76
C MET A 223 -7.67 -17.20 -16.40
N LYS A 224 -6.95 -18.13 -17.00
CA LYS A 224 -7.15 -19.56 -16.79
C LYS A 224 -5.97 -20.13 -16.02
N THR A 225 -6.24 -21.12 -15.18
CA THR A 225 -5.15 -21.89 -14.58
C THR A 225 -4.39 -22.61 -15.69
N SER A 226 -3.06 -22.50 -15.67
CA SER A 226 -2.20 -23.16 -16.64
C SER A 226 -2.34 -24.68 -16.52
N ASP A 227 -2.23 -25.37 -17.65
CA ASP A 227 -2.18 -26.84 -17.70
C ASP A 227 -0.85 -27.37 -17.16
N GLU A 228 0.18 -26.52 -17.10
CA GLU A 228 1.49 -26.85 -16.55
C GLU A 228 1.43 -26.97 -15.02
N LYS A 229 1.92 -28.11 -14.52
CA LYS A 229 1.93 -28.39 -13.09
C LYS A 229 3.27 -28.06 -12.49
N TYR A 230 3.30 -27.00 -11.71
CA TYR A 230 4.43 -26.60 -10.90
C TYR A 230 4.23 -27.12 -9.47
N PRO A 231 5.23 -27.78 -8.87
CA PRO A 231 5.19 -28.11 -7.45
C PRO A 231 5.02 -26.83 -6.63
N ASP A 232 4.07 -26.85 -5.71
CA ASP A 232 3.80 -25.77 -4.77
C ASP A 232 3.41 -24.41 -5.39
N GLN A 233 2.97 -24.40 -6.65
CA GLN A 233 2.56 -23.18 -7.36
C GLN A 233 1.29 -23.37 -8.18
N LEU A 234 0.49 -22.31 -8.24
CA LEU A 234 -0.66 -22.17 -9.14
C LEU A 234 -0.39 -21.02 -10.10
N VAL A 235 -0.40 -21.31 -11.39
CA VAL A 235 -0.15 -20.31 -12.44
C VAL A 235 -1.48 -19.98 -13.12
N TYR A 236 -1.78 -18.69 -13.21
CA TYR A 236 -2.89 -18.17 -13.99
C TYR A 236 -2.34 -17.40 -15.18
N GLU A 237 -2.83 -17.68 -16.37
CA GLU A 237 -2.36 -17.05 -17.62
C GLU A 237 -3.53 -16.68 -18.53
N SER A 238 -3.32 -15.66 -19.36
CA SER A 238 -4.25 -15.33 -20.44
C SER A 238 -3.52 -14.61 -21.56
N HIS A 239 -4.17 -14.59 -22.71
CA HIS A 239 -3.63 -14.08 -23.96
C HIS A 239 -4.67 -13.20 -24.64
N VAL A 240 -4.25 -12.02 -25.05
CA VAL A 240 -5.10 -11.05 -25.75
C VAL A 240 -4.42 -10.67 -27.05
N HIS A 241 -5.14 -10.86 -28.17
CA HIS A 241 -4.64 -10.58 -29.50
C HIS A 241 -5.47 -9.51 -30.20
N ASP A 242 -4.79 -8.49 -30.74
CA ASP A 242 -5.35 -7.41 -31.56
C ASP A 242 -6.57 -6.70 -30.93
N LEU A 243 -6.50 -6.45 -29.61
CA LEU A 243 -7.51 -5.66 -28.92
C LEU A 243 -7.50 -4.22 -29.45
N LYS A 244 -8.67 -3.73 -29.85
CA LYS A 244 -8.87 -2.42 -30.46
C LYS A 244 -9.62 -1.51 -29.52
N ILE A 245 -8.99 -0.40 -29.14
CA ILE A 245 -9.54 0.57 -28.21
C ILE A 245 -9.52 1.94 -28.87
N GLU A 246 -10.66 2.62 -28.89
CA GLU A 246 -10.72 4.01 -29.31
C GLU A 246 -10.05 4.89 -28.24
N ALA A 247 -9.08 5.72 -28.65
CA ALA A 247 -8.27 6.53 -27.76
C ALA A 247 -8.02 7.93 -28.34
N ASN A 248 -8.49 8.95 -27.62
CA ASN A 248 -8.36 10.36 -27.95
C ASN A 248 -7.31 11.06 -27.06
N GLU A 249 -6.98 12.31 -27.37
CA GLU A 249 -5.93 13.09 -26.66
C GLU A 249 -6.09 13.18 -25.13
N LEU A 250 -7.32 13.17 -24.63
CA LEU A 250 -7.62 13.27 -23.20
C LEU A 250 -7.76 11.90 -22.51
N ASP A 251 -7.70 10.82 -23.28
CA ASP A 251 -7.90 9.48 -22.75
C ASP A 251 -6.64 8.92 -22.10
N THR A 252 -6.83 8.29 -20.94
CA THR A 252 -5.85 7.40 -20.32
C THR A 252 -6.38 5.98 -20.38
N ILE A 253 -5.63 5.08 -21.00
CA ILE A 253 -5.96 3.65 -21.03
C ILE A 253 -4.96 2.91 -20.15
N GLN A 254 -5.43 2.02 -19.29
CA GLN A 254 -4.62 1.25 -18.37
C GLN A 254 -4.87 -0.23 -18.54
N PHE A 255 -3.78 -1.00 -18.58
CA PHE A 255 -3.78 -2.45 -18.69
C PHE A 255 -3.29 -3.04 -17.37
N SER A 256 -4.10 -3.90 -16.79
CA SER A 256 -3.79 -4.51 -15.49
C SER A 256 -4.28 -5.94 -15.40
N VAL A 257 -3.68 -6.71 -14.49
CA VAL A 257 -4.26 -7.94 -13.98
C VAL A 257 -4.88 -7.65 -12.63
N ILE A 258 -6.13 -8.08 -12.42
CA ILE A 258 -6.82 -7.98 -11.13
C ILE A 258 -7.21 -9.39 -10.67
N MET A 259 -6.69 -9.77 -9.51
CA MET A 259 -7.05 -10.99 -8.80
C MET A 259 -7.78 -10.62 -7.52
N LYS A 260 -8.79 -11.39 -7.15
CA LYS A 260 -9.45 -11.25 -5.86
C LYS A 260 -9.61 -12.62 -5.22
N ASP A 261 -9.22 -12.74 -3.95
CA ASP A 261 -9.41 -13.96 -3.18
C ASP A 261 -10.71 -13.96 -2.38
N LYS A 262 -11.09 -15.14 -1.86
CA LYS A 262 -12.23 -15.32 -0.95
C LYS A 262 -12.06 -14.58 0.38
N GLN A 263 -10.83 -14.19 0.73
CA GLN A 263 -10.56 -13.41 1.93
C GLN A 263 -10.84 -11.91 1.72
N GLY A 264 -11.00 -11.47 0.47
CA GLY A 264 -11.35 -10.10 0.12
C GLY A 264 -10.15 -9.27 -0.36
N PHE A 265 -8.92 -9.80 -0.26
CA PHE A 265 -7.75 -9.11 -0.78
C PHE A 265 -7.80 -9.04 -2.29
N THR A 266 -7.45 -7.87 -2.81
CA THR A 266 -7.39 -7.59 -4.24
C THR A 266 -5.95 -7.31 -4.63
N TYR A 267 -5.44 -8.08 -5.58
CA TYR A 267 -4.10 -7.96 -6.13
C TYR A 267 -4.21 -7.30 -7.50
N ARG A 268 -3.56 -6.15 -7.69
CA ARG A 268 -3.58 -5.41 -8.96
C ARG A 268 -2.16 -5.27 -9.47
N TYR A 269 -1.91 -5.75 -10.69
CA TYR A 269 -0.63 -5.62 -11.37
C TYR A 269 -0.84 -4.77 -12.61
N GLU A 270 -0.41 -3.52 -12.54
CA GLU A 270 -0.45 -2.62 -13.68
C GLU A 270 0.79 -2.86 -14.54
N PHE A 271 0.59 -3.13 -15.83
CA PHE A 271 1.69 -3.53 -16.71
C PHE A 271 1.80 -2.66 -17.96
N GLY A 272 0.76 -1.91 -18.30
CA GLY A 272 0.77 -1.02 -19.45
C GLY A 272 -0.14 0.19 -19.24
N ALA A 273 0.23 1.31 -19.86
CA ALA A 273 -0.64 2.47 -19.94
C ALA A 273 -0.44 3.20 -21.28
N PHE A 274 -1.53 3.73 -21.84
CA PHE A 274 -1.53 4.66 -22.95
C PHE A 274 -2.04 6.03 -22.48
N ARG A 275 -1.35 7.08 -22.89
CA ARG A 275 -1.74 8.48 -22.68
C ARG A 275 -1.05 9.39 -23.69
N TYR A 276 -1.58 10.57 -23.89
CA TYR A 276 -0.88 11.61 -24.63
C TYR A 276 0.11 12.36 -23.75
N ILE A 277 1.34 12.54 -24.23
CA ILE A 277 2.38 13.32 -23.57
C ILE A 277 2.89 14.35 -24.56
N ASN A 278 2.69 15.64 -24.26
CA ASN A 278 3.07 16.74 -25.14
C ASN A 278 2.44 16.69 -26.55
N GLY A 279 1.25 16.11 -26.67
CA GLY A 279 0.55 15.95 -27.94
C GLY A 279 0.88 14.65 -28.70
N ASP A 280 1.85 13.87 -28.22
CA ASP A 280 2.20 12.59 -28.83
C ASP A 280 1.54 11.42 -28.09
N PRO A 281 0.98 10.41 -28.79
CA PRO A 281 0.47 9.20 -28.18
C PRO A 281 1.63 8.35 -27.63
N VAL A 282 1.61 8.07 -26.33
CA VAL A 282 2.66 7.31 -25.66
C VAL A 282 2.07 6.08 -24.99
N VAL A 283 2.66 4.91 -25.29
CA VAL A 283 2.44 3.68 -24.53
C VAL A 283 3.66 3.40 -23.66
N THR A 284 3.44 3.16 -22.37
CA THR A 284 4.49 2.77 -21.42
C THR A 284 4.18 1.41 -20.83
N THR A 285 5.15 0.51 -20.79
CA THR A 285 5.10 -0.66 -19.91
C THR A 285 5.58 -0.28 -18.52
N ILE A 286 4.93 -0.84 -17.50
CA ILE A 286 5.32 -0.68 -16.10
C ILE A 286 5.96 -2.02 -15.68
N ALA A 287 7.22 -1.99 -15.27
CA ALA A 287 7.91 -3.17 -14.78
C ALA A 287 7.76 -3.29 -13.25
N LEU A 288 6.90 -4.23 -12.80
CA LEU A 288 6.77 -4.86 -11.47
C LEU A 288 6.41 -3.95 -10.25
N PRO A 289 5.80 -4.52 -9.18
CA PRO A 289 4.55 -4.01 -8.60
C PRO A 289 4.72 -3.12 -7.36
N GLU A 290 3.87 -2.09 -7.27
CA GLU A 290 3.47 -1.53 -5.98
C GLU A 290 2.24 -2.31 -5.48
N LEU A 291 2.39 -3.00 -4.35
CA LEU A 291 1.28 -3.50 -3.56
C LEU A 291 0.39 -2.30 -3.17
N THR A 292 -0.71 -2.09 -3.89
CA THR A 292 -1.70 -1.08 -3.52
C THR A 292 -2.79 -1.76 -2.68
N LEU A 293 -2.63 -1.68 -1.36
CA LEU A 293 -3.74 -1.91 -0.43
C LEU A 293 -4.74 -0.76 -0.66
N LYS A 294 -5.98 -1.09 -1.03
CA LYS A 294 -7.10 -0.14 -1.13
C LYS A 294 -7.98 -0.26 0.08
#